data_AF-A0A6G1RX31-F1
#
_entry.id   AF-A0A6G1RX31-F1
#
_cell.length_a   1.000
_cell.length_b   1.000
_cell.length_c   1.000
_cell.angle_alpha   90.00
_cell.angle_beta   90.00
_cell.angle_gamma   90.00
#
_symmetry.space_group_name_H-M   'P 1'
#
loop_
_entity.id
_entity.type
_entity.pdbx_description
1 polymer ?
#
loop_
_entity_poly.entity_id
_entity_poly.type
_entity_poly.pdbx_seq_one_letter_code
_entity_poly.pdbx_strand_id
1 'polypeptide(L)'
;HSSSVGLAKAALEAINGFNLFGNQGCSWSVIFVDFDAHNRNRQTLCSLLPRESRSHNTDAALLPCLSYPAFALDDEVLFSQTLDKIVRKLKGKYGFKRFLRDGYRTALEDRTRRYYKPAEIKLFDGIECEFPLFFIFMIIDGVFRGNPAQVKEYQDLLDPLLQHTSEGCPVVPKYYYVPADFVEPEKKNPGSQKRFPSNNGRDGKFFLWGQAVYIIAKLLGKRLRKFYQVLTCQKCRVFGLLVFS
;
A
#
# COMPACT_ATOMS: atom_id res chain seq x y z
N HIS A 1 4.42 -7.35 13.15
CA HIS A 1 4.24 -6.34 12.09
C HIS A 1 2.80 -5.90 12.14
N SER A 2 2.57 -4.63 12.42
CA SER A 2 1.23 -4.03 12.53
C SER A 2 0.44 -4.23 11.25
N SER A 3 1.09 -4.12 10.08
CA SER A 3 0.51 -4.45 8.78
C SER A 3 -0.09 -5.87 8.73
N SER A 4 0.64 -6.88 9.23
CA SER A 4 0.18 -8.27 9.25
C SER A 4 -0.93 -8.50 10.28
N VAL A 5 -0.81 -7.93 11.48
CA VAL A 5 -1.84 -8.05 12.52
C VAL A 5 -3.15 -7.42 12.05
N GLY A 6 -3.09 -6.27 11.38
CA GLY A 6 -4.29 -5.63 10.85
C GLY A 6 -4.94 -6.38 9.69
N LEU A 7 -4.15 -6.96 8.77
CA LEU A 7 -4.70 -7.87 7.76
C LEU A 7 -5.36 -9.11 8.37
N ALA A 8 -4.74 -9.71 9.39
CA ALA A 8 -5.33 -10.84 10.10
C ALA A 8 -6.64 -10.44 10.82
N LYS A 9 -6.66 -9.29 11.50
CA LYS A 9 -7.86 -8.73 12.13
C LYS A 9 -8.99 -8.52 11.11
N ALA A 10 -8.68 -7.91 9.97
CA ALA A 10 -9.66 -7.69 8.89
C ALA A 10 -10.18 -9.02 8.30
N ALA A 11 -9.32 -10.03 8.13
CA ALA A 11 -9.72 -11.35 7.64
C ALA A 11 -10.66 -12.06 8.62
N LEU A 12 -10.39 -11.96 9.93
CA LEU A 12 -11.27 -12.47 10.99
C LEU A 12 -12.63 -11.76 10.96
N GLU A 13 -12.66 -10.45 10.73
CA GLU A 13 -13.92 -9.70 10.56
C GLU A 13 -14.67 -10.13 9.30
N ALA A 14 -13.96 -10.36 8.19
CA ALA A 14 -14.53 -10.74 6.90
C ALA A 14 -15.25 -12.10 6.94
N ILE A 15 -14.60 -13.08 7.56
CA ILE A 15 -15.04 -14.48 7.52
C ILE A 15 -16.10 -14.79 8.58
N ASN A 16 -16.21 -13.96 9.62
CA ASN A 16 -17.19 -14.17 10.68
C ASN A 16 -18.62 -14.02 10.16
N GLY A 17 -19.41 -15.09 10.25
CA GLY A 17 -20.76 -15.17 9.69
C GLY A 17 -20.78 -15.47 8.19
N PHE A 18 -19.64 -15.80 7.56
CA PHE A 18 -19.60 -16.16 6.14
C PHE A 18 -20.11 -17.60 5.93
N ASN A 19 -21.11 -17.77 5.08
CA ASN A 19 -21.63 -19.07 4.69
C ASN A 19 -20.92 -19.57 3.43
N LEU A 20 -20.20 -20.69 3.55
CA LEU A 20 -19.39 -21.26 2.47
C LEU A 20 -20.16 -21.61 1.19
N PHE A 21 -21.46 -21.91 1.31
CA PHE A 21 -22.32 -22.25 0.17
C PHE A 21 -23.36 -21.16 -0.14
N GLY A 22 -23.16 -19.94 0.38
CA GLY A 22 -24.06 -18.81 0.18
C GLY A 22 -25.50 -19.15 0.57
N ASN A 23 -26.44 -18.85 -0.33
CA ASN A 23 -27.88 -19.05 -0.08
C ASN A 23 -28.30 -20.53 -0.01
N GLN A 24 -27.46 -21.46 -0.47
CA GLN A 24 -27.73 -22.90 -0.42
C GLN A 24 -27.15 -23.57 0.83
N GLY A 25 -26.35 -22.85 1.62
CA GLY A 25 -25.71 -23.39 2.81
C GLY A 25 -26.61 -23.36 4.04
N CYS A 26 -26.48 -24.38 4.88
CA CYS A 26 -27.20 -24.46 6.16
C CYS A 26 -26.36 -23.87 7.31
N SER A 27 -26.90 -23.86 8.52
CA SER A 27 -26.24 -23.25 9.68
C SER A 27 -24.86 -23.82 10.02
N TRP A 28 -24.59 -25.08 9.67
CA TRP A 28 -23.29 -25.75 9.90
C TRP A 28 -22.19 -25.33 8.92
N SER A 29 -22.52 -24.68 7.80
CA SER A 29 -21.53 -24.18 6.83
C SER A 29 -21.14 -22.71 7.06
N VAL A 30 -21.60 -22.13 8.18
CA VAL A 30 -21.25 -20.76 8.59
C VAL A 30 -19.99 -20.79 9.44
N ILE A 31 -19.00 -19.98 9.06
CA ILE A 31 -17.78 -19.83 9.84
C ILE A 31 -18.01 -18.79 10.93
N PHE A 32 -17.77 -19.18 12.17
CA PHE A 32 -17.74 -18.27 13.32
C PHE A 32 -16.32 -18.12 13.82
N VAL A 33 -15.95 -16.88 14.13
CA VAL A 33 -14.61 -16.54 14.61
C VAL A 33 -14.63 -16.35 16.13
N ASP A 34 -13.55 -16.77 16.78
CA ASP A 34 -13.28 -16.45 18.19
C ASP A 34 -13.17 -14.92 18.38
N PHE A 35 -14.14 -14.36 19.09
CA PHE A 35 -14.21 -12.94 19.40
C PHE A 35 -13.00 -12.48 20.22
N ASP A 36 -12.45 -13.34 21.08
CA ASP A 36 -11.27 -12.99 21.89
C ASP A 36 -10.02 -12.91 21.02
N ALA A 37 -9.88 -13.75 20.00
CA ALA A 37 -8.81 -13.63 19.02
C ALA A 37 -8.90 -12.32 18.22
N HIS A 38 -10.11 -11.94 17.78
CA HIS A 38 -10.35 -10.67 17.11
C HIS A 38 -10.00 -9.47 18.00
N ASN A 39 -10.48 -9.45 19.24
CA ASN A 39 -10.27 -8.35 20.18
C ASN A 39 -8.78 -8.22 20.58
N ARG A 40 -8.07 -9.34 20.77
CA ARG A 40 -6.61 -9.35 20.99
C ARG A 40 -5.85 -8.72 19.83
N ASN A 41 -6.20 -9.06 18.59
CA ASN A 41 -5.56 -8.49 17.41
C ASN A 41 -5.86 -6.99 17.26
N ARG A 42 -7.09 -6.57 17.54
CA ARG A 42 -7.48 -5.15 17.58
C ARG A 42 -6.66 -4.36 18.60
N GLN A 43 -6.58 -4.81 19.84
CA GLN A 43 -5.80 -4.14 20.89
C GLN A 43 -4.31 -4.09 20.56
N THR A 44 -3.76 -5.19 20.04
CA THR A 44 -2.37 -5.26 19.59
C THR A 44 -2.10 -4.26 18.47
N LEU A 45 -3.00 -4.16 17.48
CA LEU A 45 -2.86 -3.20 16.39
C LEU A 45 -2.87 -1.77 16.91
N CYS A 46 -3.87 -1.40 17.72
CA CYS A 46 -3.99 -0.05 18.26
C CYS A 46 -2.78 0.35 19.13
N SER A 47 -2.23 -0.58 19.92
CA SER A 47 -1.05 -0.31 20.75
C SER A 47 0.26 -0.17 19.97
N LEU A 48 0.37 -0.79 18.78
CA LEU A 48 1.57 -0.71 17.96
C LEU A 48 1.59 0.54 17.08
N LEU A 49 0.42 0.98 16.58
CA LEU A 49 0.33 2.14 15.72
C LEU A 49 0.71 3.43 16.46
N PRO A 50 1.33 4.42 15.78
CA PRO A 50 1.57 4.50 14.33
C PRO A 50 2.89 3.83 13.88
N ARG A 51 3.39 2.84 14.62
CA ARG A 51 4.59 2.08 14.26
C ARG A 51 4.25 0.77 13.61
N GLU A 52 5.16 0.30 12.76
CA GLU A 52 5.05 -1.01 12.13
C GLU A 52 5.45 -2.16 13.09
N SER A 53 6.36 -1.89 14.03
CA SER A 53 6.71 -2.81 15.11
C SER A 53 7.45 -2.08 16.24
N ARG A 54 7.84 -2.80 17.30
CA ARG A 54 8.66 -2.26 18.39
C ARG A 54 10.04 -1.79 17.91
N SER A 55 10.61 -2.45 16.90
CA SER A 55 11.93 -2.15 16.36
C SER A 55 11.90 -1.28 15.10
N HIS A 56 10.78 -1.22 14.37
CA HIS A 56 10.63 -0.42 13.15
C HIS A 56 9.78 0.83 13.41
N ASN A 57 10.12 1.94 12.76
CA ASN A 57 9.46 3.21 13.03
C ASN A 57 8.12 3.35 12.31
N THR A 58 8.12 3.27 10.98
CA THR A 58 6.92 3.36 10.13
C THR A 58 7.22 2.65 8.81
N ASP A 59 6.19 2.18 8.13
CA ASP A 59 6.28 1.43 6.88
C ASP A 59 5.06 1.76 6.00
N ALA A 60 5.26 1.87 4.69
CA ALA A 60 4.20 2.06 3.72
C ALA A 60 3.29 0.84 3.58
N ALA A 61 3.72 -0.35 4.04
CA ALA A 61 2.89 -1.54 4.21
C ALA A 61 1.71 -1.33 5.16
N LEU A 62 1.71 -0.27 5.96
CA LEU A 62 0.56 0.15 6.75
C LEU A 62 -0.58 0.68 5.87
N LEU A 63 -0.33 1.26 4.70
CA LEU A 63 -1.38 1.81 3.82
C LEU A 63 -2.46 0.77 3.45
N PRO A 64 -2.13 -0.44 2.95
CA PRO A 64 -3.13 -1.48 2.68
C PRO A 64 -3.78 -2.06 3.94
N CYS A 65 -3.20 -1.84 5.12
CA CYS A 65 -3.78 -2.20 6.41
C CYS A 65 -4.80 -1.16 6.88
N LEU A 66 -4.47 0.14 6.72
CA LEU A 66 -5.33 1.26 7.08
C LEU A 66 -6.55 1.40 6.17
N SER A 67 -6.34 1.21 4.87
CA SER A 67 -7.34 1.42 3.83
C SER A 67 -7.55 0.12 3.04
N TYR A 68 -7.89 0.23 1.75
CA TYR A 68 -8.05 -0.93 0.88
C TYR A 68 -6.77 -1.80 0.84
N PRO A 69 -6.86 -3.12 1.03
CA PRO A 69 -8.10 -3.91 1.16
C PRO A 69 -8.58 -4.14 2.60
N ALA A 70 -7.77 -3.88 3.62
CA ALA A 70 -8.04 -4.39 4.97
C ALA A 70 -9.05 -3.55 5.76
N PHE A 71 -8.99 -2.22 5.67
CA PHE A 71 -9.77 -1.30 6.52
C PHE A 71 -9.70 -1.68 8.00
N ALA A 72 -8.50 -2.01 8.49
CA ALA A 72 -8.33 -2.68 9.77
C ALA A 72 -8.55 -1.76 11.00
N LEU A 73 -8.67 -0.45 10.82
CA LEU A 73 -8.89 0.51 11.90
C LEU A 73 -10.28 1.13 11.86
N ASP A 74 -10.88 1.24 13.04
CA ASP A 74 -12.14 1.96 13.26
C ASP A 74 -11.93 3.34 13.90
N ASP A 75 -10.77 3.56 14.55
CA ASP A 75 -10.41 4.83 15.17
C ASP A 75 -9.84 5.79 14.12
N GLU A 76 -10.64 6.80 13.75
CA GLU A 76 -10.26 7.82 12.76
C GLU A 76 -9.12 8.73 13.23
N VAL A 77 -8.95 8.93 14.54
CA VAL A 77 -7.85 9.74 15.09
C VAL A 77 -6.54 8.98 14.90
N LEU A 78 -6.51 7.71 15.29
CA LEU A 78 -5.33 6.86 15.13
C LEU A 78 -5.01 6.61 13.65
N PHE A 79 -6.04 6.45 12.81
CA PHE A 79 -5.88 6.39 11.35
C PHE A 79 -5.15 7.64 10.84
N SER A 80 -5.66 8.82 11.17
CA SER A 80 -5.13 10.09 10.65
C SER A 80 -3.70 10.33 11.11
N GLN A 81 -3.39 10.06 12.38
CA GLN A 81 -2.03 10.13 12.92
C GLN A 81 -1.06 9.16 12.23
N THR A 82 -1.52 7.95 11.93
CA THR A 82 -0.70 6.95 11.25
C THR A 82 -0.44 7.35 9.80
N LEU A 83 -1.48 7.78 9.08
CA LEU A 83 -1.38 8.22 7.69
C LEU A 83 -0.48 9.45 7.56
N ASP A 84 -0.65 10.46 8.42
CA ASP A 84 0.21 11.65 8.46
C ASP A 84 1.69 11.27 8.65
N LYS A 85 1.96 10.36 9.59
CA LYS A 85 3.33 9.88 9.84
C LYS A 85 3.92 9.18 8.62
N ILE A 86 3.15 8.34 7.93
CA ILE A 86 3.58 7.65 6.70
C ILE A 86 3.88 8.69 5.61
N VAL A 87 2.95 9.62 5.35
CA VAL A 87 3.12 10.68 4.34
C VAL A 87 4.34 11.53 4.64
N ARG A 88 4.48 12.05 5.86
CA ARG A 88 5.59 12.92 6.26
C ARG A 88 6.95 12.24 6.18
N LYS A 89 7.05 10.93 6.45
CA LYS A 89 8.33 10.22 6.53
C LYS A 89 8.71 9.49 5.25
N LEU A 90 7.73 9.04 4.47
CA LEU A 90 7.96 8.10 3.37
C LEU A 90 7.56 8.65 2.00
N LYS A 91 6.70 9.68 1.90
CA LYS A 91 6.34 10.28 0.59
C LYS A 91 7.57 10.91 -0.05
N GLY A 92 7.86 10.51 -1.28
CA GLY A 92 8.87 11.07 -2.16
C GLY A 92 8.24 11.59 -3.46
N LYS A 93 9.09 11.92 -4.43
CA LYS A 93 8.68 12.49 -5.72
C LYS A 93 8.12 11.45 -6.70
N TYR A 94 8.62 10.22 -6.62
CA TYR A 94 8.33 9.11 -7.51
C TYR A 94 7.46 8.02 -6.84
N GLY A 95 6.95 8.26 -5.64
CA GLY A 95 6.20 7.30 -4.86
C GLY A 95 6.53 7.39 -3.38
N PHE A 96 6.22 6.34 -2.62
CA PHE A 96 6.65 6.25 -1.22
C PHE A 96 7.83 5.30 -1.09
N LYS A 97 8.75 5.61 -0.17
CA LYS A 97 9.71 4.62 0.35
C LYS A 97 8.95 3.53 1.10
N ARG A 98 9.42 2.27 1.07
CA ARG A 98 8.79 1.21 1.86
C ARG A 98 8.95 1.48 3.35
N PHE A 99 10.18 1.65 3.80
CA PHE A 99 10.53 2.12 5.13
C PHE A 99 11.88 2.86 5.07
N LEU A 100 12.23 3.56 6.14
CA LEU A 100 13.49 4.32 6.20
C LEU A 100 14.69 3.37 6.18
N ARG A 101 15.75 3.75 5.44
CA ARG A 101 16.99 2.96 5.28
C ARG A 101 16.79 1.58 4.64
N ASP A 102 15.79 1.48 3.78
CA ASP A 102 15.56 0.31 2.95
C ASP A 102 16.58 0.22 1.82
N GLY A 103 17.40 -0.84 1.85
CA GLY A 103 18.43 -1.10 0.85
C GLY A 103 17.94 -1.79 -0.42
N TYR A 104 16.69 -2.23 -0.46
CA TYR A 104 16.20 -3.07 -1.54
C TYR A 104 16.30 -2.39 -2.90
N ARG A 105 17.03 -3.05 -3.80
CA ARG A 105 17.28 -2.63 -5.19
C ARG A 105 17.94 -1.26 -5.33
N THR A 106 18.55 -0.75 -4.26
CA THR A 106 19.43 0.42 -4.34
C THR A 106 20.72 0.06 -5.07
N ALA A 107 21.45 1.06 -5.58
CA ALA A 107 22.73 0.83 -6.26
C ALA A 107 23.82 0.24 -5.34
N LEU A 108 23.71 0.43 -4.02
CA LEU A 108 24.65 -0.08 -3.03
C LEU A 108 24.27 -1.46 -2.47
N GLU A 109 23.17 -2.05 -2.95
CA GLU A 109 22.71 -3.36 -2.49
C GLU A 109 23.60 -4.49 -3.00
N ASP A 110 24.17 -5.27 -2.07
CA ASP A 110 24.76 -6.56 -2.40
C ASP A 110 23.69 -7.64 -2.56
N ARG A 111 23.41 -8.01 -3.82
CA ARG A 111 22.35 -8.96 -4.19
C ARG A 111 22.69 -10.43 -3.92
N THR A 112 23.93 -10.73 -3.53
CA THR A 112 24.36 -12.11 -3.26
C THR A 112 23.96 -12.59 -1.87
N ARG A 113 23.66 -11.66 -0.94
CA ARG A 113 23.33 -11.95 0.45
C ARG A 113 21.84 -11.78 0.74
N ARG A 114 21.31 -12.59 1.66
CA ARG A 114 19.90 -12.51 2.10
C ARG A 114 19.66 -11.38 3.12
N TYR A 115 20.66 -11.06 3.94
CA TYR A 115 20.54 -10.08 5.03
C TYR A 115 21.64 -9.01 4.92
N TYR A 116 21.25 -7.77 5.20
CA TYR A 116 22.20 -6.65 5.28
C TYR A 116 23.05 -6.75 6.54
N LYS A 117 24.30 -6.30 6.45
CA LYS A 117 25.14 -6.11 7.63
C LYS A 117 24.61 -4.92 8.44
N PRO A 118 24.70 -4.92 9.79
CA PRO A 118 24.21 -3.81 10.61
C PRO A 118 24.77 -2.43 10.21
N ALA A 119 26.04 -2.35 9.80
CA ALA A 119 26.67 -1.12 9.34
C ALA A 119 26.20 -0.65 7.95
N GLU A 120 25.74 -1.58 7.11
CA GLU A 120 25.34 -1.36 5.72
C GLU A 120 24.02 -0.59 5.62
N ILE A 121 23.13 -0.76 6.61
CA ILE A 121 21.81 -0.10 6.64
C ILE A 121 21.94 1.43 6.57
N LYS A 122 22.98 2.01 7.19
CA LYS A 122 23.22 3.46 7.13
C LYS A 122 23.57 3.96 5.73
N LEU A 123 24.10 3.10 4.85
CA LEU A 123 24.49 3.48 3.50
C LEU A 123 23.29 3.75 2.59
N PHE A 124 22.11 3.20 2.95
CA PHE A 124 20.88 3.35 2.19
C PHE A 124 20.09 4.61 2.55
N ASP A 125 20.46 5.30 3.64
CA ASP A 125 19.81 6.53 4.08
C ASP A 125 19.89 7.60 2.98
N GLY A 126 18.73 8.09 2.53
CA GLY A 126 18.61 9.09 1.47
C GLY A 126 18.50 8.54 0.04
N ILE A 127 18.87 7.27 -0.21
CA ILE A 127 18.83 6.67 -1.55
C ILE A 127 17.81 5.53 -1.68
N GLU A 128 16.94 5.35 -0.69
CA GLU A 128 15.94 4.28 -0.69
C GLU A 128 15.02 4.39 -1.91
N CYS A 129 14.70 3.27 -2.55
CA CYS A 129 13.82 3.27 -3.71
C CYS A 129 12.41 3.78 -3.37
N GLU A 130 11.79 4.48 -4.33
CA GLU A 130 10.43 5.00 -4.21
C GLU A 130 9.46 4.17 -5.06
N PHE A 131 8.29 3.85 -4.53
CA PHE A 131 7.34 2.92 -5.13
C PHE A 131 6.06 3.67 -5.51
N PRO A 132 5.77 3.84 -6.82
CA PRO A 132 4.55 4.48 -7.31
C PRO A 132 3.27 3.77 -6.85
N LEU A 133 3.38 2.47 -6.53
CA LEU A 133 2.29 1.66 -5.97
C LEU A 133 1.55 2.36 -4.83
N PHE A 134 2.26 3.05 -3.95
CA PHE A 134 1.65 3.69 -2.79
C PHE A 134 0.87 4.96 -3.16
N PHE A 135 1.18 5.63 -4.28
CA PHE A 135 0.28 6.66 -4.82
C PHE A 135 -1.06 6.04 -5.23
N ILE A 136 -1.05 4.84 -5.81
CA ILE A 136 -2.29 4.15 -6.18
C ILE A 136 -3.12 3.81 -4.93
N PHE A 137 -2.50 3.37 -3.84
CA PHE A 137 -3.20 3.17 -2.57
C PHE A 137 -3.82 4.48 -2.04
N MET A 138 -3.12 5.63 -2.15
CA MET A 138 -3.68 6.93 -1.75
C MET A 138 -4.85 7.37 -2.65
N ILE A 139 -4.82 7.03 -3.94
CA ILE A 139 -5.95 7.25 -4.85
C ILE A 139 -7.15 6.42 -4.39
N ILE A 140 -6.96 5.12 -4.13
CA ILE A 140 -8.03 4.23 -3.67
C ILE A 140 -8.59 4.71 -2.32
N ASP A 141 -7.73 5.10 -1.39
CA ASP A 141 -8.14 5.66 -0.10
C ASP A 141 -9.01 6.92 -0.27
N GLY A 142 -8.56 7.87 -1.10
CA GLY A 142 -9.33 9.08 -1.40
C GLY A 142 -10.68 8.78 -2.04
N VAL A 143 -10.75 7.75 -2.87
CA VAL A 143 -11.99 7.26 -3.47
C VAL A 143 -12.96 6.70 -2.42
N PHE A 144 -12.51 5.82 -1.51
CA PHE A 144 -13.37 5.28 -0.44
C PHE A 144 -13.77 6.32 0.61
N ARG A 145 -12.93 7.33 0.84
CA ARG A 145 -13.23 8.45 1.74
C ARG A 145 -14.04 9.58 1.10
N GLY A 146 -14.35 9.49 -0.19
CA GLY A 146 -15.08 10.54 -0.91
C GLY A 146 -14.32 11.87 -1.01
N ASN A 147 -12.98 11.83 -1.03
CA ASN A 147 -12.11 12.98 -1.13
C ASN A 147 -11.54 13.14 -2.56
N PRO A 148 -12.25 13.86 -3.46
CA PRO A 148 -11.82 14.01 -4.85
C PRO A 148 -10.53 14.84 -4.99
N ALA A 149 -10.22 15.71 -4.02
CA ALA A 149 -8.99 16.51 -4.05
C ALA A 149 -7.76 15.63 -3.87
N GLN A 150 -7.77 14.72 -2.89
CA GLN A 150 -6.71 13.72 -2.71
C GLN A 150 -6.57 12.81 -3.93
N VAL A 151 -7.69 12.35 -4.49
CA VAL A 151 -7.69 11.51 -5.69
C VAL A 151 -6.99 12.23 -6.85
N LYS A 152 -7.31 13.50 -7.08
CA LYS A 152 -6.69 14.30 -8.13
C LYS A 152 -5.20 14.54 -7.87
N GLU A 153 -4.82 14.93 -6.66
CA GLU A 153 -3.41 15.15 -6.28
C GLU A 153 -2.55 13.92 -6.61
N TYR A 154 -2.97 12.73 -6.15
CA TYR A 154 -2.17 11.53 -6.36
C TYR A 154 -2.26 10.98 -7.79
N GLN A 155 -3.32 11.30 -8.55
CA GLN A 155 -3.36 11.03 -10.00
C GLN A 155 -2.35 11.90 -10.75
N ASP A 156 -2.32 13.21 -10.48
CA ASP A 156 -1.40 14.16 -11.10
C ASP A 156 0.07 13.80 -10.78
N LEU A 157 0.34 13.24 -9.58
CA LEU A 157 1.65 12.72 -9.21
C LEU A 157 2.00 11.38 -9.87
N LEU A 158 1.02 10.50 -10.11
CA LEU A 158 1.23 9.15 -10.64
C LEU A 158 1.37 9.13 -12.16
N ASP A 159 0.52 9.88 -12.87
CA ASP A 159 0.44 9.84 -14.33
C ASP A 159 1.79 10.07 -15.04
N PRO A 160 2.67 11.03 -14.65
CA PRO A 160 3.99 11.19 -15.28
C PRO A 160 4.98 10.07 -14.96
N LEU A 161 4.68 9.18 -14.01
CA LEU A 161 5.52 8.03 -13.62
C LEU A 161 5.15 6.76 -14.37
N LEU A 162 4.01 6.72 -15.06
CA LEU A 162 3.60 5.55 -15.82
C LEU A 162 4.47 5.39 -17.06
N GLN A 163 4.97 4.17 -17.27
CA GLN A 163 5.60 3.77 -18.53
C GLN A 163 4.53 3.28 -19.49
N HIS A 164 4.87 3.08 -20.76
CA HIS A 164 3.92 2.64 -21.77
C HIS A 164 4.48 1.46 -22.57
N THR A 165 3.63 0.47 -22.84
CA THR A 165 3.95 -0.61 -23.78
C THR A 165 4.07 -0.07 -25.21
N SER A 166 4.53 -0.90 -26.14
CA SER A 166 4.51 -0.58 -27.58
C SER A 166 3.10 -0.27 -28.10
N GLU A 167 2.08 -0.84 -27.48
CA GLU A 167 0.66 -0.63 -27.80
C GLU A 167 0.05 0.60 -27.09
N GLY A 168 0.84 1.34 -26.31
CA GLY A 168 0.38 2.52 -25.59
C GLY A 168 -0.38 2.23 -24.29
N CYS A 169 -0.35 1.01 -23.79
CA CYS A 169 -0.98 0.67 -22.51
C CYS A 169 -0.11 1.16 -21.33
N PRO A 170 -0.72 1.79 -20.30
CA PRO A 170 0.03 2.27 -19.14
C PRO A 170 0.58 1.10 -18.32
N VAL A 171 1.81 1.26 -17.84
CA VAL A 171 2.57 0.29 -17.06
C VAL A 171 3.12 0.97 -15.83
N VAL A 172 2.66 0.55 -14.65
CA VAL A 172 3.23 0.96 -13.35
C VAL A 172 4.61 0.35 -13.12
N PRO A 173 5.67 1.16 -12.93
CA PRO A 173 6.97 0.64 -12.50
C PRO A 173 6.91 0.09 -11.09
N LYS A 174 7.72 -0.95 -10.82
CA LYS A 174 7.81 -1.50 -9.46
C LYS A 174 8.39 -0.47 -8.48
N TYR A 175 9.48 0.18 -8.87
CA TYR A 175 10.14 1.22 -8.09
C TYR A 175 10.95 2.16 -8.98
N TYR A 176 11.31 3.30 -8.41
CA TYR A 176 12.27 4.26 -8.93
C TYR A 176 13.50 4.28 -8.04
N TYR A 177 14.69 4.13 -8.64
CA TYR A 177 15.96 4.02 -7.92
C TYR A 177 16.95 5.11 -8.34
N VAL A 178 17.94 5.36 -7.49
CA VAL A 178 19.08 6.25 -7.77
C VAL A 178 20.21 5.39 -8.38
N PRO A 179 20.65 5.66 -9.62
CA PRO A 179 21.80 5.00 -10.23
C PRO A 179 23.10 5.23 -9.44
N ALA A 180 24.07 4.31 -9.60
CA ALA A 180 25.34 4.36 -8.86
C ALA A 180 26.06 5.71 -8.98
N ASP A 181 26.12 6.26 -10.19
CA ASP A 181 26.79 7.53 -10.48
C ASP A 181 26.13 8.74 -9.79
N PHE A 182 24.87 8.61 -9.38
CA PHE A 182 24.09 9.67 -8.75
C PHE A 182 23.93 9.49 -7.23
N VAL A 183 24.47 8.42 -6.64
CA VAL A 183 24.35 8.14 -5.20
C VAL A 183 24.99 9.23 -4.34
N GLU A 184 26.25 9.59 -4.62
CA GLU A 184 26.97 10.56 -3.79
C GLU A 184 26.37 11.98 -3.89
N PRO A 185 26.02 12.49 -5.09
CA PRO A 185 25.29 13.75 -5.21
C PRO A 185 23.92 13.75 -4.51
N GLU A 186 23.15 12.65 -4.59
CA GLU A 186 21.85 12.53 -3.91
C GLU A 186 22.01 12.54 -2.39
N LYS A 187 23.03 11.86 -1.85
CA LYS A 187 23.32 11.90 -0.41
C LYS A 187 23.71 13.28 0.07
N LYS A 188 24.47 14.03 -0.74
CA LYS A 188 24.89 15.40 -0.41
C LYS A 188 23.73 16.39 -0.44
N ASN A 189 22.83 16.25 -1.40
CA ASN A 189 21.64 17.10 -1.54
C ASN A 189 20.41 16.23 -1.85
N PRO A 190 19.67 15.75 -0.83
CA PRO A 190 18.54 14.83 -1.01
C PRO A 190 17.46 15.37 -1.95
N GLY A 191 16.98 14.55 -2.88
CA GLY A 191 15.97 14.92 -3.87
C GLY A 191 16.50 15.73 -5.06
N SER A 192 17.83 15.88 -5.18
CA SER A 192 18.44 16.61 -6.30
C SER A 192 18.59 15.77 -7.56
N GLN A 193 18.72 14.45 -7.43
CA GLN A 193 19.01 13.57 -8.56
C GLN A 193 17.76 12.96 -9.17
N LYS A 194 17.81 12.73 -10.48
CA LYS A 194 16.75 12.02 -11.20
C LYS A 194 16.80 10.53 -10.85
N ARG A 195 15.64 9.96 -10.56
CA ARG A 195 15.46 8.52 -10.35
C ARG A 195 14.95 7.84 -11.61
N PHE A 196 15.29 6.56 -11.78
CA PHE A 196 14.98 5.77 -12.97
C PHE A 196 14.04 4.62 -12.62
N PRO A 197 13.07 4.29 -13.50
CA PRO A 197 12.12 3.24 -13.24
C PRO A 197 12.80 1.85 -13.32
N SER A 198 12.28 0.89 -12.56
CA SER A 198 12.77 -0.50 -12.53
C SER A 198 12.57 -1.27 -13.83
N ASN A 199 11.58 -0.85 -14.63
CA ASN A 199 11.21 -1.41 -15.92
C ASN A 199 10.70 -0.27 -16.82
N ASN A 200 10.78 -0.46 -18.13
CA ASN A 200 10.43 0.58 -19.10
C ASN A 200 9.10 0.29 -19.81
N GLY A 201 8.38 -0.76 -19.40
CA GLY A 201 7.10 -1.19 -19.99
C GLY A 201 7.24 -1.89 -21.36
N ARG A 202 8.37 -1.69 -22.06
CA ARG A 202 8.72 -2.36 -23.32
C ARG A 202 9.59 -3.60 -23.15
N ASP A 203 10.08 -3.84 -21.94
CA ASP A 203 10.97 -4.95 -21.58
C ASP A 203 10.22 -6.26 -21.30
N GLY A 204 8.89 -6.28 -21.42
CA GLY A 204 8.03 -7.44 -21.17
C GLY A 204 7.92 -7.84 -19.69
N LYS A 205 8.56 -7.09 -18.77
CA LYS A 205 8.56 -7.39 -17.33
C LYS A 205 7.53 -6.53 -16.61
N PHE A 206 6.40 -7.12 -16.28
CA PHE A 206 5.33 -6.43 -15.56
C PHE A 206 5.41 -6.65 -14.06
N PHE A 207 5.28 -5.56 -13.30
CA PHE A 207 5.00 -5.64 -11.87
C PHE A 207 3.51 -5.92 -11.64
N LEU A 208 3.12 -7.20 -11.66
CA LEU A 208 1.71 -7.64 -11.67
C LEU A 208 0.89 -7.05 -10.51
N TRP A 209 1.45 -7.02 -9.30
CA TRP A 209 0.74 -6.45 -8.14
C TRP A 209 0.43 -4.96 -8.37
N GLY A 210 1.39 -4.17 -8.85
CA GLY A 210 1.15 -2.76 -9.18
C GLY A 210 0.16 -2.55 -10.30
N GLN A 211 0.21 -3.39 -11.35
CA GLN A 211 -0.79 -3.31 -12.42
C GLN A 211 -2.20 -3.66 -11.92
N ALA A 212 -2.35 -4.71 -11.10
CA ALA A 212 -3.64 -5.12 -10.57
C ALA A 212 -4.27 -4.01 -9.72
N VAL A 213 -3.50 -3.42 -8.80
CA VAL A 213 -3.99 -2.33 -7.94
C VAL A 213 -4.30 -1.07 -8.76
N TYR A 214 -3.54 -0.78 -9.82
CA TYR A 214 -3.83 0.32 -10.75
C TYR A 214 -5.15 0.13 -11.49
N ILE A 215 -5.39 -1.08 -12.02
CA ILE A 215 -6.64 -1.41 -12.70
C ILE A 215 -7.81 -1.27 -11.74
N ILE A 216 -7.68 -1.78 -10.50
CA ILE A 216 -8.69 -1.59 -9.45
C ILE A 216 -8.98 -0.10 -9.23
N ALA A 217 -7.94 0.72 -9.04
CA ALA A 217 -8.11 2.16 -8.85
C ALA A 217 -8.83 2.85 -10.01
N LYS A 218 -8.49 2.51 -11.27
CA LYS A 218 -9.16 3.07 -12.45
C LYS A 218 -10.61 2.58 -12.58
N LEU A 219 -10.91 1.33 -12.22
CA LEU A 219 -12.28 0.81 -12.20
C LEU A 219 -13.13 1.50 -11.13
N LEU A 220 -12.58 1.67 -9.92
CA LEU A 220 -13.24 2.39 -8.83
C LEU A 220 -13.51 3.85 -9.22
N GLY A 221 -12.52 4.56 -9.78
CA GLY A 221 -12.68 5.95 -10.21
C GLY A 221 -13.72 6.15 -11.33
N LYS A 222 -13.90 5.16 -12.22
CA LYS A 222 -14.95 5.19 -13.26
C LYS A 222 -16.34 4.86 -12.71
N ARG A 223 -16.46 3.86 -11.83
CA ARG A 223 -17.75 3.36 -11.31
C ARG A 223 -18.32 4.21 -10.17
N LEU A 224 -17.51 4.92 -9.40
CA LEU A 224 -17.98 5.72 -8.27
C LEU A 224 -18.69 7.03 -8.64
N ARG A 225 -18.73 7.42 -9.92
CA ARG A 225 -19.69 8.45 -10.38
C ARG A 225 -21.15 7.99 -10.29
N LYS A 226 -21.44 6.68 -10.10
CA LYS A 226 -22.80 6.12 -9.99
C LYS A 226 -23.13 5.50 -8.62
N PHE A 227 -22.19 5.44 -7.67
CA PHE A 227 -22.29 4.57 -6.48
C PHE A 227 -22.50 5.30 -5.14
N TYR A 228 -22.84 6.59 -5.16
CA TYR A 228 -22.96 7.45 -3.96
C TYR A 228 -24.04 7.06 -2.93
N GLN A 229 -24.68 5.89 -3.02
CA GLN A 229 -25.81 5.52 -2.17
C GLN A 229 -25.66 4.21 -1.36
N VAL A 230 -24.57 3.45 -1.48
CA VAL A 230 -24.52 2.07 -0.90
C VAL A 230 -23.47 1.84 0.20
N LEU A 231 -22.56 2.78 0.49
CA LEU A 231 -21.42 2.52 1.40
C LEU A 231 -21.59 2.98 2.87
N THR A 232 -22.79 3.32 3.34
CA THR A 232 -23.02 3.66 4.77
C THR A 232 -23.17 2.43 5.68
N CYS A 233 -23.14 1.20 5.15
CA CYS A 233 -23.20 0.00 5.99
C CYS A 233 -21.80 -0.55 6.30
N GLN A 234 -21.42 -0.59 7.57
CA GLN A 234 -20.13 -1.12 8.08
C GLN A 234 -19.80 -2.54 7.56
N LYS A 235 -20.79 -3.36 7.21
CA LYS A 235 -20.59 -4.69 6.59
C LYS A 235 -20.11 -4.66 5.13
N CYS A 236 -20.28 -3.56 4.41
CA CYS A 236 -19.89 -3.44 3.00
C CYS A 236 -18.44 -2.98 2.77
N ARG A 237 -17.72 -2.51 3.81
CA ARG A 237 -16.32 -2.06 3.66
C ARG A 237 -15.36 -3.20 3.33
N VAL A 238 -15.65 -4.41 3.79
CA VAL A 238 -14.82 -5.60 3.54
C VAL A 238 -15.28 -6.38 2.29
N PHE A 239 -16.56 -6.28 1.93
CA PHE A 239 -17.19 -7.10 0.88
C PHE A 239 -17.33 -6.45 -0.50
N GLY A 240 -16.97 -5.16 -0.67
CA GLY A 240 -17.21 -4.40 -1.90
C GLY A 240 -16.56 -4.95 -3.19
N LEU A 241 -15.71 -5.98 -3.10
CA LEU A 241 -15.16 -6.68 -4.27
C LEU A 241 -15.73 -8.09 -4.53
N LEU A 242 -16.49 -8.67 -3.59
CA LEU A 242 -17.01 -10.04 -3.71
C LEU A 242 -18.39 -10.12 -4.40
N VAL A 243 -18.99 -8.97 -4.77
CA VAL A 243 -20.28 -8.92 -5.51
C VAL A 243 -20.07 -8.85 -7.03
N PHE A 244 -18.89 -9.22 -7.53
CA PHE A 244 -18.65 -9.45 -8.95
C PHE A 244 -18.21 -10.89 -9.21
N SER A 245 -19.13 -11.82 -8.96
CA SER A 245 -19.23 -13.14 -9.60
C SER A 245 -20.71 -13.51 -9.67
#